data_AF-C4YPX5-F1
#
_entry.id   AF-C4YPX5-F1
#
_cell.length_a   1.000
_cell.length_b   1.000
_cell.length_c   1.000
_cell.angle_alpha   90.00
_cell.angle_beta   90.00
_cell.angle_gamma   90.00
#
_symmetry.space_group_name_H-M   'P 1'
#
loop_
_entity.id
_entity.type
_entity.pdbx_description
1 polymer ?
#
loop_
_entity_poly.entity_id
_entity_poly.type
_entity_poly.pdbx_seq_one_letter_code
_entity_poly.pdbx_strand_id
1 'polypeptide(L)'
;MSILGDDYSPMRQCEQFSLPIINFFSWFLVWRVPTVKILLHMLKSDENWELESKSLSFVFSRLLRSKFSEWVVLFPEVNIWTPNGAALQGQVSNKYFLPKFNHLLYPRFSAFFNIISILNQSKPHAYLNMYDITILYTRNGHGTISNQYKPPTLLDIFASAEPITVIVYVKIRSVSRIPTKRKKLEKYLEHLWIHKEKVISQLKAENDTHIQSRILKDNFSVAP
;
A
#
# COMPACT_ATOMS: atom_id res chain seq x y z
N MET A 1 -11.37 27.46 54.52
CA MET A 1 -10.97 26.10 54.10
C MET A 1 -12.05 25.56 53.18
N SER A 2 -11.89 25.76 51.87
CA SER A 2 -12.35 24.89 50.78
C SER A 2 -11.97 25.63 49.50
N ILE A 3 -10.86 25.19 48.92
CA ILE A 3 -10.31 25.65 47.65
C ILE A 3 -10.79 24.58 46.66
N LEU A 4 -11.76 24.90 45.83
CA LEU A 4 -12.09 24.12 44.64
C LEU A 4 -12.16 25.14 43.50
N GLY A 5 -11.07 25.18 42.73
CA GLY A 5 -10.95 25.98 41.53
C GLY A 5 -11.77 25.35 40.41
N ASP A 6 -12.64 26.18 39.84
CA ASP A 6 -13.36 25.90 38.60
C ASP A 6 -12.39 26.01 37.40
N ASP A 7 -11.54 25.00 37.20
CA ASP A 7 -10.77 24.84 35.96
C ASP A 7 -11.63 24.09 34.92
N TYR A 8 -12.70 24.74 34.46
CA TYR A 8 -13.37 24.36 33.21
C TYR A 8 -12.52 24.85 32.03
N SER A 9 -11.56 24.03 31.61
CA SER A 9 -10.90 24.21 30.32
C SER A 9 -11.92 24.01 29.20
N PRO A 10 -12.19 25.00 28.32
CA PRO A 10 -13.10 24.81 27.20
C PRO A 10 -12.51 23.75 26.26
N MET A 11 -13.34 22.77 25.88
CA MET A 11 -12.99 21.74 24.92
C MET A 11 -12.35 22.38 23.68
N ARG A 12 -11.13 21.95 23.37
CA ARG A 12 -10.43 22.34 22.14
C ARG A 12 -11.39 22.16 20.96
N GLN A 13 -11.58 23.22 20.17
CA GLN A 13 -12.32 23.16 18.92
C GLN A 13 -11.85 21.93 18.14
N CYS A 14 -12.77 21.00 17.88
CA CYS A 14 -12.52 19.89 16.99
C CYS A 14 -12.25 20.49 15.62
N GLU A 15 -10.98 20.50 15.19
CA GLU A 15 -10.63 20.93 13.83
C GLU A 15 -11.51 20.15 12.86
N GLN A 16 -12.32 20.87 12.08
CA GLN A 16 -13.14 20.28 11.04
C GLN A 16 -12.20 19.73 9.96
N PHE A 17 -11.81 18.46 10.10
CA PHE A 17 -11.03 17.77 9.09
C PHE A 17 -11.90 17.54 7.86
N SER A 18 -11.64 18.28 6.78
CA SER A 18 -12.17 17.91 5.48
C SER A 18 -11.45 16.65 5.01
N LEU A 19 -12.18 15.54 4.89
CA LEU A 19 -11.62 14.30 4.37
C LEU A 19 -11.17 14.51 2.92
N PRO A 20 -9.93 14.11 2.57
CA PRO A 20 -9.47 14.22 1.21
C PRO A 20 -10.28 13.29 0.30
N ILE A 21 -10.47 13.70 -0.95
CA ILE A 21 -11.13 12.87 -1.95
C ILE A 21 -10.13 11.78 -2.37
N ILE A 22 -10.48 10.52 -2.20
CA ILE A 22 -9.61 9.38 -2.55
C ILE A 22 -9.92 8.91 -3.97
N ASN A 23 -8.88 8.83 -4.80
CA ASN A 23 -8.97 8.38 -6.18
C ASN A 23 -8.09 7.14 -6.37
N PHE A 24 -8.73 5.98 -6.49
CA PHE A 24 -8.04 4.71 -6.71
C PHE A 24 -7.64 4.58 -8.18
N PHE A 25 -6.35 4.73 -8.46
CA PHE A 25 -5.84 4.51 -9.80
C PHE A 25 -5.77 3.02 -10.10
N SER A 26 -6.87 2.51 -10.63
CA SER A 26 -7.03 1.14 -11.07
C SER A 26 -7.27 1.08 -12.57
N TRP A 27 -7.09 -0.11 -13.14
CA TRP A 27 -7.49 -0.47 -14.50
C TRP A 27 -8.89 0.02 -14.89
N PHE A 28 -9.82 0.01 -13.93
CA PHE A 28 -11.20 0.40 -14.15
C PHE A 28 -11.38 1.90 -14.49
N LEU A 29 -10.46 2.79 -14.06
CA LEU A 29 -10.54 4.19 -14.47
C LEU A 29 -10.19 4.38 -15.95
N VAL A 30 -9.35 3.51 -16.52
CA VAL A 30 -9.01 3.53 -17.94
C VAL A 30 -10.21 3.12 -18.80
N TRP A 31 -11.07 2.22 -18.30
CA TRP A 31 -12.33 1.83 -18.94
C TRP A 31 -13.30 2.99 -19.20
N ARG A 32 -13.24 4.07 -18.40
CA ARG A 32 -14.10 5.25 -18.58
C ARG A 32 -13.69 6.12 -19.78
N VAL A 33 -12.61 5.80 -20.48
CA VAL A 33 -12.19 6.46 -21.72
C VAL A 33 -12.67 5.61 -22.91
N PRO A 34 -13.78 5.98 -23.58
CA PRO A 34 -14.42 5.15 -24.59
C PRO A 34 -13.71 5.34 -25.94
N THR A 35 -12.47 4.84 -26.07
CA THR A 35 -11.78 4.83 -27.36
C THR A 35 -11.69 3.39 -27.83
N VAL A 36 -12.26 3.09 -29.00
CA VAL A 36 -12.25 1.75 -29.63
C VAL A 36 -10.83 1.18 -29.74
N LYS A 37 -9.83 2.04 -29.92
CA LYS A 37 -8.40 1.68 -29.92
C LYS A 37 -7.91 1.16 -28.56
N ILE A 38 -8.35 1.75 -27.45
CA ILE A 38 -8.03 1.26 -26.09
C ILE A 38 -8.72 -0.09 -25.88
N LEU A 39 -9.99 -0.25 -26.27
CA LEU A 39 -10.71 -1.52 -26.19
C LEU A 39 -10.01 -2.66 -26.96
N LEU A 40 -9.51 -2.38 -28.18
CA LEU A 40 -8.79 -3.35 -29.03
C LEU A 40 -7.44 -3.77 -28.46
N HIS A 41 -6.68 -2.83 -27.91
CA HIS A 41 -5.48 -3.20 -27.19
C HIS A 41 -5.87 -4.01 -25.92
N MET A 42 -7.01 -3.73 -25.26
CA MET A 42 -7.45 -4.31 -23.96
C MET A 42 -7.84 -5.77 -24.12
N LEU A 43 -8.47 -6.10 -25.24
CA LEU A 43 -8.76 -7.47 -25.64
C LEU A 43 -7.48 -8.31 -25.89
N LYS A 44 -6.32 -7.68 -26.07
CA LYS A 44 -5.02 -8.38 -26.11
C LYS A 44 -4.40 -8.65 -24.74
N SER A 45 -5.10 -8.34 -23.63
CA SER A 45 -4.78 -8.81 -22.27
C SER A 45 -3.33 -8.64 -21.82
N ASP A 46 -2.72 -7.47 -22.03
CA ASP A 46 -1.41 -7.20 -21.45
C ASP A 46 -1.55 -6.27 -20.24
N GLU A 47 -1.64 -6.76 -19.01
CA GLU A 47 -1.82 -5.91 -17.81
C GLU A 47 -0.69 -4.86 -17.59
N ASN A 48 0.32 -4.78 -18.46
CA ASN A 48 1.35 -3.74 -18.52
C ASN A 48 0.98 -2.50 -19.35
N TRP A 49 -0.23 -1.99 -19.19
CA TRP A 49 -0.67 -0.82 -19.97
C TRP A 49 0.08 0.46 -19.65
N GLU A 50 0.82 0.93 -20.63
CA GLU A 50 1.30 2.30 -20.70
C GLU A 50 0.37 3.07 -21.61
N LEU A 51 -0.25 4.09 -21.03
CA LEU A 51 -1.16 4.94 -21.78
C LEU A 51 -0.36 5.98 -22.56
N GLU A 52 -0.83 6.29 -23.77
CA GLU A 52 -0.30 7.42 -24.54
C GLU A 52 -0.40 8.71 -23.72
N SER A 53 0.59 9.59 -23.84
CA SER A 53 0.67 10.85 -23.09
C SER A 53 -0.61 11.69 -23.19
N LYS A 54 -1.26 11.72 -24.36
CA LYS A 54 -2.53 12.46 -24.56
C LYS A 54 -3.68 11.90 -23.72
N SER A 55 -3.83 10.57 -23.69
CA SER A 55 -4.86 9.88 -22.89
C SER A 55 -4.58 10.04 -21.39
N LEU A 56 -3.30 9.96 -21.00
CA LEU A 56 -2.84 10.24 -19.65
C LEU A 56 -3.18 11.66 -19.21
N SER A 57 -2.83 12.66 -20.01
CA SER A 57 -3.17 14.05 -19.73
C SER A 57 -4.69 14.25 -19.60
N PHE A 58 -5.50 13.59 -20.44
CA PHE A 58 -6.96 13.68 -20.33
C PHE A 58 -7.47 13.14 -18.99
N VAL A 59 -7.10 11.92 -18.62
CA VAL A 59 -7.53 11.27 -17.36
C VAL A 59 -7.09 12.07 -16.13
N PHE A 60 -5.84 12.55 -16.13
CA PHE A 60 -5.27 13.26 -14.98
C PHE A 60 -5.52 14.76 -14.99
N SER A 61 -6.01 15.35 -16.09
CA SER A 61 -6.35 16.78 -16.14
C SER A 61 -7.40 17.16 -15.10
N ARG A 62 -8.30 16.22 -14.74
CA ARG A 62 -9.28 16.44 -13.67
C ARG A 62 -8.60 16.49 -12.30
N LEU A 63 -7.74 15.51 -12.03
CA LEU A 63 -6.95 15.40 -10.79
C LEU A 63 -6.03 16.62 -10.58
N LEU A 64 -5.37 17.09 -11.64
CA LEU A 64 -4.42 18.20 -11.57
C LEU A 64 -5.09 19.58 -11.48
N ARG A 65 -6.30 19.74 -12.03
CA ARG A 65 -7.07 21.01 -11.98
C ARG A 65 -7.99 21.10 -10.76
N SER A 66 -8.15 20.02 -10.01
CA SER A 66 -9.03 20.00 -8.84
C SER A 66 -8.53 21.01 -7.80
N LYS A 67 -9.45 21.81 -7.25
CA LYS A 67 -9.15 22.71 -6.13
C LYS A 67 -9.02 21.95 -4.80
N PHE A 68 -9.44 20.68 -4.77
CA PHE A 68 -9.41 19.83 -3.60
C PHE A 68 -8.17 18.92 -3.61
N SER A 69 -7.68 18.58 -2.43
CA SER A 69 -6.60 17.61 -2.26
C SER A 69 -7.11 16.20 -2.57
N GLU A 70 -6.94 15.78 -3.83
CA GLU A 70 -7.24 14.41 -4.26
C GLU A 70 -6.03 13.50 -3.97
N TRP A 71 -6.26 12.36 -3.32
CA TRP A 71 -5.23 11.35 -3.07
C TRP A 71 -5.26 10.31 -4.17
N VAL A 72 -4.13 10.12 -4.86
CA VAL A 72 -3.99 9.07 -5.87
C VAL A 72 -3.41 7.82 -5.23
N VAL A 73 -4.23 6.76 -5.15
CA VAL A 73 -3.83 5.48 -4.55
C VAL A 73 -3.41 4.50 -5.65
N LEU A 74 -2.28 3.83 -5.45
CA LEU A 74 -1.71 2.86 -6.37
C LEU A 74 -1.53 1.49 -5.70
N PHE A 75 -1.75 0.43 -6.48
CA PHE A 75 -1.45 -0.94 -6.09
C PHE A 75 -0.47 -1.55 -7.09
N PRO A 76 0.85 -1.34 -6.92
CA PRO A 76 1.83 -1.93 -7.84
C PRO A 76 1.91 -3.45 -7.71
N GLU A 77 1.53 -3.99 -6.55
CA GLU A 77 1.31 -5.41 -6.34
C GLU A 77 -0.14 -5.74 -6.72
N VAL A 78 -0.37 -5.97 -8.02
CA VAL A 78 -1.72 -6.10 -8.61
C VAL A 78 -2.44 -7.38 -8.17
N ASN A 79 -1.69 -8.41 -7.82
CA ASN A 79 -2.22 -9.71 -7.45
C ASN A 79 -2.12 -9.95 -5.94
N ILE A 80 -3.09 -10.69 -5.40
CA ILE A 80 -3.02 -11.22 -4.04
C ILE A 80 -1.90 -12.25 -3.99
N TRP A 81 -1.03 -12.14 -2.99
CA TRP A 81 0.02 -13.13 -2.77
C TRP A 81 -0.59 -14.51 -2.52
N THR A 82 -0.17 -15.49 -3.30
CA THR A 82 -0.52 -16.92 -3.13
C THR A 82 0.74 -17.77 -3.27
N PRO A 83 0.82 -18.94 -2.62
CA PRO A 83 1.99 -19.82 -2.74
C PRO A 83 2.28 -20.20 -4.19
N ASN A 84 1.23 -20.46 -4.99
CA ASN A 84 1.36 -20.78 -6.40
C ASN A 84 1.90 -19.59 -7.20
N GLY A 85 1.37 -18.37 -6.95
CA GLY A 85 1.85 -17.14 -7.59
C GLY A 85 3.31 -16.84 -7.24
N ALA A 86 3.69 -17.01 -5.97
CA ALA A 86 5.05 -16.82 -5.51
C ALA A 86 6.02 -17.84 -6.13
N ALA A 87 5.61 -19.10 -6.27
CA ALA A 87 6.42 -20.15 -6.92
C ALA A 87 6.65 -19.85 -8.41
N LEU A 88 5.59 -19.50 -9.15
CA LEU A 88 5.67 -19.11 -10.57
C LEU A 88 6.57 -17.88 -10.75
N GLN A 89 6.37 -16.86 -9.92
CA GLN A 89 7.24 -15.67 -9.95
C GLN A 89 8.68 -16.03 -9.62
N GLY A 90 8.93 -16.93 -8.66
CA GLY A 90 10.27 -17.39 -8.32
C GLY A 90 11.00 -18.03 -9.52
N GLN A 91 10.29 -18.81 -10.34
CA GLN A 91 10.84 -19.36 -11.59
C GLN A 91 11.20 -18.26 -12.59
N VAL A 92 10.32 -17.27 -12.77
CA VAL A 92 10.57 -16.10 -13.63
C VAL A 92 11.76 -15.28 -13.13
N SER A 93 11.81 -14.97 -11.83
CA SER A 93 12.91 -14.23 -11.22
C SER A 93 14.25 -14.95 -11.38
N ASN A 94 14.28 -16.28 -11.24
CA ASN A 94 15.48 -17.08 -11.51
C ASN A 94 15.93 -16.96 -12.97
N LYS A 95 14.99 -17.08 -13.91
CA LYS A 95 15.28 -17.04 -15.35
C LYS A 95 15.84 -15.69 -15.81
N TYR A 96 15.35 -14.60 -15.23
CA TYR A 96 15.72 -13.23 -15.62
C TYR A 96 16.65 -12.53 -14.63
N PHE A 97 17.21 -13.25 -13.66
CA PHE A 97 18.10 -12.72 -12.62
C PHE A 97 17.51 -11.53 -11.83
N LEU A 98 16.19 -11.57 -11.59
CA LEU A 98 15.48 -10.57 -10.79
C LEU A 98 15.60 -10.89 -9.29
N PRO A 99 15.41 -9.90 -8.41
CA PRO A 99 15.31 -10.13 -6.97
C PRO A 99 14.23 -11.16 -6.63
N LYS A 100 14.52 -11.96 -5.60
CA LYS A 100 13.57 -12.92 -5.02
C LYS A 100 12.93 -12.31 -3.79
N PHE A 101 11.62 -12.45 -3.70
CA PHE A 101 10.80 -12.00 -2.58
C PHE A 101 10.05 -13.20 -2.02
N ASN A 102 9.99 -13.30 -0.69
CA ASN A 102 9.30 -14.38 0.02
C ASN A 102 7.93 -13.91 0.52
N HIS A 103 7.78 -12.63 0.82
CA HIS A 103 6.54 -12.06 1.37
C HIS A 103 5.76 -11.20 0.39
N LEU A 104 6.40 -10.78 -0.71
CA LEU A 104 5.82 -9.89 -1.72
C LEU A 104 5.86 -10.51 -3.10
N LEU A 105 4.94 -10.09 -3.97
CA LEU A 105 5.06 -10.27 -5.40
C LEU A 105 5.86 -9.11 -6.03
N TYR A 106 6.44 -9.37 -7.20
CA TYR A 106 7.27 -8.41 -7.92
C TYR A 106 6.38 -7.24 -8.40
N PRO A 107 6.81 -5.97 -8.22
CA PRO A 107 5.97 -4.83 -8.53
C PRO A 107 5.71 -4.71 -10.03
N ARG A 108 4.48 -4.33 -10.39
CA ARG A 108 4.17 -3.88 -11.75
C ARG A 108 4.50 -2.41 -11.92
N PHE A 109 5.22 -2.13 -13.01
CA PHE A 109 5.81 -0.83 -13.24
C PHE A 109 4.87 0.18 -13.92
N SER A 110 3.99 -0.28 -14.81
CA SER A 110 3.28 0.59 -15.76
C SER A 110 2.42 1.68 -15.09
N ALA A 111 1.63 1.32 -14.07
CA ALA A 111 0.78 2.29 -13.36
C ALA A 111 1.60 3.37 -12.63
N PHE A 112 2.70 2.95 -11.98
CA PHE A 112 3.61 3.86 -11.30
C PHE A 112 4.31 4.79 -12.29
N PHE A 113 4.77 4.25 -13.43
CA PHE A 113 5.40 5.04 -14.50
C PHE A 113 4.45 6.10 -15.07
N ASN A 114 3.21 5.72 -15.37
CA ASN A 114 2.21 6.63 -15.93
C ASN A 114 2.02 7.87 -15.03
N ILE A 115 1.85 7.68 -13.72
CA ILE A 115 1.63 8.79 -12.78
C ILE A 115 2.85 9.67 -12.63
N ILE A 116 4.03 9.07 -12.43
CA ILE A 116 5.26 9.85 -12.26
C ILE A 116 5.59 10.62 -13.54
N SER A 117 5.33 10.03 -14.72
CA SER A 117 5.50 10.69 -16.01
C SER A 117 4.60 11.93 -16.12
N ILE A 118 3.33 11.82 -15.76
CA ILE A 118 2.38 12.96 -15.79
C ILE A 118 2.78 14.03 -14.79
N LEU A 119 3.03 13.65 -13.53
CA LEU A 119 3.42 14.61 -12.49
C LEU A 119 4.68 15.37 -12.92
N ASN A 120 5.63 14.69 -13.55
CA ASN A 120 6.82 15.35 -14.05
C ASN A 120 6.56 16.29 -15.25
N GLN A 121 5.59 15.97 -16.11
CA GLN A 121 5.18 16.82 -17.25
C GLN A 121 4.37 18.04 -16.79
N SER A 122 3.56 17.90 -15.74
CA SER A 122 2.63 18.91 -15.26
C SER A 122 3.20 19.76 -14.12
N LYS A 123 4.49 20.14 -14.18
CA LYS A 123 5.10 20.99 -13.15
C LYS A 123 4.71 22.46 -13.36
N PRO A 124 4.34 23.21 -12.30
CA PRO A 124 4.26 22.80 -10.89
C PRO A 124 2.98 22.01 -10.56
N HIS A 125 3.07 21.09 -9.59
CA HIS A 125 1.92 20.30 -9.09
C HIS A 125 1.88 20.28 -7.56
N ALA A 126 0.69 20.05 -6.99
CA ALA A 126 0.47 20.05 -5.54
C ALA A 126 1.02 18.82 -4.80
N TYR A 127 1.35 17.74 -5.51
CA TYR A 127 1.83 16.50 -4.90
C TYR A 127 3.29 16.60 -4.43
N LEU A 128 3.51 16.77 -3.13
CA LEU A 128 4.85 16.89 -2.54
C LEU A 128 5.43 15.55 -2.08
N ASN A 129 4.56 14.67 -1.58
CA ASN A 129 4.93 13.44 -0.91
C ASN A 129 4.19 12.23 -1.48
N MET A 130 4.90 11.11 -1.55
CA MET A 130 4.39 9.77 -1.79
C MET A 130 4.37 9.03 -0.46
N TYR A 131 3.20 8.50 -0.11
CA TYR A 131 3.01 7.69 1.09
C TYR A 131 3.13 6.23 0.72
N ASP A 132 4.21 5.61 1.17
CA ASP A 132 4.50 4.21 0.96
C ASP A 132 3.93 3.40 2.12
N ILE A 133 2.79 2.77 1.91
CA ILE A 133 2.02 2.06 2.94
C ILE A 133 2.24 0.56 2.79
N THR A 134 2.47 -0.11 3.92
CA THR A 134 2.54 -1.57 4.03
C THR A 134 1.63 -1.99 5.18
N ILE A 135 0.72 -2.93 4.92
CA ILE A 135 -0.25 -3.38 5.92
C ILE A 135 -0.01 -4.87 6.16
N LEU A 136 0.21 -5.23 7.42
CA LEU A 136 0.32 -6.63 7.84
C LEU A 136 -0.89 -6.98 8.69
N TYR A 137 -1.44 -8.16 8.43
CA TYR A 137 -2.52 -8.74 9.20
C TYR A 137 -1.97 -9.93 9.96
N THR A 138 -2.28 -10.00 11.25
CA THR A 138 -1.96 -11.15 12.08
C THR A 138 -3.17 -11.58 12.89
N ARG A 139 -3.30 -12.89 13.05
CA ARG A 139 -4.30 -13.53 13.89
C ARG A 139 -3.58 -14.39 14.91
N ASN A 140 -3.99 -14.25 16.17
CA ASN A 140 -3.49 -15.08 17.24
C ASN A 140 -4.27 -16.40 17.19
N GLY A 141 -3.63 -17.47 16.73
CA GLY A 141 -4.25 -18.80 16.75
C GLY A 141 -4.43 -19.26 18.19
N HIS A 142 -5.66 -19.63 18.57
CA HIS A 142 -5.96 -20.15 19.90
C HIS A 142 -5.07 -21.37 20.22
N GLY A 143 -4.15 -21.24 21.18
CA GLY A 143 -3.29 -22.34 21.65
C GLY A 143 -2.10 -22.72 20.77
N THR A 144 -1.85 -22.02 19.65
CA THR A 144 -0.67 -22.26 18.80
C THR A 144 0.37 -21.16 18.98
N ILE A 145 1.63 -21.57 19.20
CA ILE A 145 2.79 -20.68 19.41
C ILE A 145 3.14 -19.87 18.14
N SER A 146 2.59 -20.21 16.97
CA SER A 146 2.90 -19.59 15.68
C SER A 146 1.79 -18.62 15.21
N ASN A 147 2.17 -17.36 14.95
CA ASN A 147 1.29 -16.37 14.32
C ASN A 147 0.91 -16.75 12.89
N GLN A 148 -0.36 -16.56 12.54
CA GLN A 148 -0.82 -16.68 11.16
C GLN A 148 -0.86 -15.30 10.50
N TYR A 149 0.14 -15.04 9.68
CA TYR A 149 0.21 -13.84 8.83
C TYR A 149 -0.60 -14.06 7.55
N LYS A 150 -1.92 -13.86 7.64
CA LYS A 150 -2.83 -14.01 6.50
C LYS A 150 -3.76 -12.80 6.40
N PRO A 151 -3.96 -12.22 5.21
CA PRO A 151 -4.97 -11.19 5.03
C PRO A 151 -6.37 -11.76 5.35
N PRO A 152 -7.23 -10.98 6.03
CA PRO A 152 -8.58 -11.44 6.36
C PRO A 152 -9.42 -11.55 5.08
N THR A 153 -10.29 -12.56 5.04
CA THR A 153 -11.34 -12.62 4.02
C THR A 153 -12.41 -11.57 4.30
N LEU A 154 -13.28 -11.27 3.33
CA LEU A 154 -14.42 -10.38 3.56
C LEU A 154 -15.29 -10.85 4.73
N LEU A 155 -15.53 -12.17 4.83
CA LEU A 155 -16.30 -12.74 5.95
C LEU A 155 -15.56 -12.57 7.29
N ASP A 156 -14.23 -12.72 7.31
CA ASP A 156 -13.45 -12.45 8.52
C ASP A 156 -13.59 -10.99 8.97
N ILE A 157 -13.64 -10.03 8.05
CA ILE A 157 -13.79 -8.62 8.38
C ILE A 157 -15.14 -8.35 9.07
N PHE A 158 -16.22 -9.02 8.63
CA PHE A 158 -17.56 -8.79 9.16
C PHE A 158 -17.93 -9.69 10.35
N ALA A 159 -17.36 -10.89 10.44
CA ALA A 159 -17.84 -11.95 11.34
C ALA A 159 -16.73 -12.80 11.99
N SER A 160 -15.48 -12.32 12.03
CA SER A 160 -14.41 -13.07 12.72
C SER A 160 -14.70 -13.14 14.23
N ALA A 161 -14.73 -14.36 14.76
CA ALA A 161 -14.82 -14.60 16.20
C ALA A 161 -13.52 -14.23 16.93
N GLU A 162 -12.39 -14.23 16.22
CA GLU A 162 -11.08 -13.93 16.78
C GLU A 162 -10.63 -12.50 16.42
N PRO A 163 -9.91 -11.81 17.32
CA PRO A 163 -9.38 -10.48 17.04
C PRO A 163 -8.30 -10.53 15.96
N ILE A 164 -8.44 -9.67 14.94
CA ILE A 164 -7.45 -9.49 13.88
C ILE A 164 -6.63 -8.25 14.22
N THR A 165 -5.32 -8.41 14.34
CA THR A 165 -4.42 -7.27 14.55
C THR A 165 -3.92 -6.75 13.20
N VAL A 166 -4.08 -5.44 12.99
CA VAL A 166 -3.66 -4.75 11.78
C VAL A 166 -2.47 -3.85 12.10
N ILE A 167 -1.31 -4.17 11.54
CA ILE A 167 -0.08 -3.39 11.68
C ILE A 167 0.08 -2.56 10.41
N VAL A 168 0.03 -1.24 10.53
CA VAL A 168 0.18 -0.31 9.42
C VAL A 168 1.53 0.37 9.51
N TYR A 169 2.40 0.11 8.54
CA TYR A 169 3.67 0.77 8.37
C TYR A 169 3.58 1.81 7.25
N VAL A 170 3.93 3.06 7.54
CA VAL A 170 3.88 4.17 6.58
C VAL A 170 5.25 4.83 6.47
N LYS A 171 5.72 4.99 5.25
CA LYS A 171 6.96 5.71 4.94
C LYS A 171 6.71 6.85 3.96
N ILE A 172 7.04 8.06 4.38
CA ILE A 172 6.85 9.26 3.57
C ILE A 172 8.09 9.48 2.70
N ARG A 173 7.89 9.72 1.40
CA ARG A 173 8.98 9.96 0.44
C ARG A 173 8.66 11.19 -0.40
N SER A 174 9.58 12.12 -0.56
CA SER A 174 9.34 13.29 -1.40
C SER A 174 9.27 12.89 -2.88
N VAL A 175 8.24 13.38 -3.58
CA VAL A 175 8.04 13.17 -5.03
C VAL A 175 9.21 13.76 -5.83
N SER A 176 9.83 14.83 -5.33
CA SER A 176 11.00 15.45 -5.97
C SER A 176 12.22 14.53 -6.08
N ARG A 177 12.33 13.52 -5.21
CA ARG A 177 13.43 12.54 -5.20
C ARG A 177 13.19 11.35 -6.14
N ILE A 178 11.99 11.24 -6.71
CA ILE A 178 11.63 10.13 -7.60
C ILE A 178 12.29 10.38 -8.97
N PRO A 179 13.08 9.42 -9.50
CA PRO A 179 13.77 9.61 -10.77
C PRO A 179 12.78 9.64 -11.94
N THR A 180 13.02 10.50 -12.92
CA THR A 180 12.11 10.71 -14.05
C THR A 180 12.38 9.77 -15.23
N LYS A 181 13.62 9.28 -15.36
CA LYS A 181 14.02 8.37 -16.45
C LYS A 181 13.48 6.96 -16.18
N ARG A 182 12.81 6.37 -17.17
CA ARG A 182 12.18 5.03 -17.11
C ARG A 182 13.04 3.98 -16.41
N LYS A 183 14.24 3.69 -16.95
CA LYS A 183 15.16 2.68 -16.39
C LYS A 183 15.54 2.95 -14.92
N LYS A 184 15.64 4.22 -14.53
CA LYS A 184 15.95 4.60 -13.14
C LYS A 184 14.72 4.49 -12.24
N LEU A 185 13.53 4.78 -12.76
CA LEU A 185 12.27 4.64 -12.03
C LEU A 185 11.95 3.17 -11.75
N GLU A 186 12.22 2.28 -12.69
CA GLU A 186 12.02 0.84 -12.51
C GLU A 186 12.93 0.30 -11.40
N LYS A 187 14.23 0.59 -11.46
CA LYS A 187 15.18 0.25 -10.39
C LYS A 187 14.82 0.90 -9.06
N TYR A 188 14.30 2.13 -9.09
CA TYR A 188 13.84 2.80 -7.88
C TYR A 188 12.69 2.02 -7.23
N LEU A 189 11.69 1.62 -8.01
CA LEU A 189 10.57 0.81 -7.53
C LEU A 189 11.04 -0.54 -7.01
N GLU A 190 11.95 -1.21 -7.72
CA GLU A 190 12.55 -2.48 -7.27
C GLU A 190 13.27 -2.34 -5.92
N HIS A 191 14.07 -1.28 -5.74
CA HIS A 191 14.72 -0.99 -4.45
C HIS A 191 13.70 -0.72 -3.33
N LEU A 192 12.56 -0.10 -3.63
CA LEU A 192 11.48 0.06 -2.65
C LEU A 192 10.93 -1.29 -2.22
N TRP A 193 10.73 -2.24 -3.16
CA TRP A 193 10.25 -3.58 -2.85
C TRP A 193 11.26 -4.39 -2.04
N ILE A 194 12.55 -4.33 -2.37
CA ILE A 194 13.61 -4.96 -1.57
C ILE A 194 13.61 -4.42 -0.14
N HIS A 195 13.41 -3.12 0.03
CA HIS A 195 13.31 -2.53 1.36
C HIS A 195 12.06 -3.00 2.11
N LYS A 196 10.90 -3.04 1.44
CA LYS A 196 9.66 -3.54 2.04
C LYS A 196 9.78 -4.99 2.50
N GLU A 197 10.39 -5.85 1.69
CA GLU A 197 10.62 -7.26 2.05
C GLU A 197 11.34 -7.37 3.40
N LYS A 198 12.43 -6.60 3.58
CA LYS A 198 13.18 -6.55 4.84
C LYS A 198 12.35 -6.03 6.01
N VAL A 199 11.60 -4.95 5.78
CA VAL A 199 10.72 -4.36 6.81
C VAL A 199 9.64 -5.34 7.23
N ILE A 200 9.04 -6.08 6.30
CA ILE A 200 8.03 -7.09 6.62
C ILE A 200 8.63 -8.21 7.47
N SER A 201 9.81 -8.72 7.11
CA SER A 201 10.49 -9.74 7.92
C SER A 201 10.82 -9.24 9.32
N GLN A 202 11.27 -7.99 9.46
CA GLN A 202 11.54 -7.36 10.76
C GLN A 202 10.27 -7.22 11.60
N LEU A 203 9.19 -6.67 11.02
CA LEU A 203 7.91 -6.47 11.72
C LEU A 203 7.32 -7.81 12.19
N LYS A 204 7.44 -8.88 11.39
CA LYS A 204 7.02 -10.23 11.80
C LYS A 204 7.82 -10.71 13.00
N ALA A 205 9.15 -10.60 12.96
CA ALA A 205 10.02 -11.05 14.06
C ALA A 205 9.78 -10.27 15.37
N GLU A 206 9.61 -8.95 15.28
CA GLU A 206 9.30 -8.10 16.44
C GLU A 206 7.95 -8.45 17.04
N ASN A 207 6.93 -8.64 16.20
CA ASN A 207 5.58 -9.00 16.65
C ASN A 207 5.52 -10.41 17.27
N ASP A 208 6.22 -11.39 16.68
CA ASP A 208 6.34 -12.73 17.23
C ASP A 208 6.99 -12.69 18.62
N THR A 209 8.07 -11.94 18.79
CA THR A 209 8.76 -11.76 20.08
C THR A 209 7.86 -11.11 21.13
N HIS A 210 7.14 -10.05 20.74
CA HIS A 210 6.24 -9.33 21.64
C HIS A 210 5.12 -10.25 22.16
N ILE A 211 4.59 -11.13 21.32
CA ILE A 211 3.54 -12.08 21.71
C ILE A 211 4.09 -13.20 22.59
N GLN A 212 5.26 -13.75 22.30
CA GLN A 212 5.91 -14.73 23.20
C GLN A 212 6.08 -14.15 24.61
N SER A 213 6.49 -12.89 24.71
CA SER A 213 6.62 -12.21 26.01
C SER A 213 5.28 -12.04 26.75
N ARG A 214 4.17 -11.86 26.03
CA ARG A 214 2.82 -11.79 26.61
C ARG A 214 2.37 -13.17 27.10
N ILE A 215 2.52 -14.21 26.28
CA ILE A 215 2.14 -15.59 26.65
C ILE A 215 2.91 -16.05 27.89
N LEU A 216 4.21 -15.77 27.96
CA LEU A 216 5.01 -16.09 29.14
C LEU A 216 4.46 -15.39 30.38
N LYS A 217 4.18 -14.08 30.31
CA LYS A 217 3.61 -13.32 31.43
C LYS A 217 2.25 -13.89 31.87
N ASP A 218 1.36 -14.16 30.92
CA ASP A 218 0.02 -14.67 31.19
C ASP A 218 0.09 -16.05 31.88
N ASN A 219 0.99 -16.94 31.43
CA ASN A 219 1.21 -18.25 32.05
C ASN A 219 1.79 -18.15 33.49
N PHE A 220 2.65 -17.16 33.76
CA PHE A 220 3.17 -16.94 35.12
C PHE A 220 2.13 -16.34 36.07
N SER A 221 1.15 -15.58 35.57
CA SER A 221 0.04 -15.03 36.39
C SER A 221 -1.08 -16.04 36.68
N VAL A 222 -1.06 -17.22 36.07
CA VAL A 222 -2.06 -18.29 36.28
C VAL A 222 -1.53 -19.41 37.20
N ALA A 223 -0.25 -19.35 37.61
CA ALA A 223 0.30 -20.26 38.62
C ALA A 223 -0.08 -19.75 40.04
N PRO A 224 -0.67 -20.59 40.91
CA PRO A 224 -1.10 -20.21 42.26
C PRO A 224 0.05 -19.93 43.23
#